data_AF-A0A963ZAY3-F1
#
_entry.id   AF-A0A963ZAY3-F1
#
_cell.length_a   1.000
_cell.length_b   1.000
_cell.length_c   1.000
_cell.angle_alpha   90.00
_cell.angle_beta   90.00
_cell.angle_gamma   90.00
#
_symmetry.space_group_name_H-M   'P 1'
#
loop_
_entity.id
_entity.type
_entity.pdbx_description
1 polymer ?
#
loop_
_entity_poly.entity_id
_entity_poly.type
_entity_poly.pdbx_seq_one_letter_code
_entity_poly.pdbx_strand_id
1 'polypeptide(L)'
;MYGFFDFVFTLGAQAGTCEGCAGSALHPIAAALGTLGYYAQAGWLEQILYFGFGNWAILAYVLAGVGLLISVAMGQPPKMYLWFVIGPPLFYWLVENRTPSTGVEWRVGKQHRDMSEVWKLSEVGLYNTPYIIRHGFEVYSDAPPDGSDSSGPDGEFSDCYDYACVSDFFAWFDQLISDTVHELIGIIGLNIVKERVAPDDETNISSGGDLEADFDSQFQDITSQYRWQFFASIADARLSNTDFRQLFSTFMANECGDALLNSIDKRIFSAMKNKQPDDNDLFEYVIKMNSSGKLKLWENLRNAGAVPMPRSLEKILDAHASDAESFAVQSNIKAIVDATNKKNKITCRTLMQVIIHGFRWEAANISYQLINSGPSGVDPTQFVAHMVYGWAVKEYEVDLGFQGDQLTNEQILKFLESYILVHLFKNELRIAPQNPAEKPVLASERMVQSTEDFQAVNGQKSKFGELHVWSRMVPYFQGQLLYFLALAYPFACMLIVVPGMHTMFFQWMQFWIWVKLWDLGFALAMMIERTIWAMTVNKFANQEANNTL
;
A
#
# COMPACT_ATOMS: atom_id res chain seq x y z
N MET A 1 -19.52 -23.83 -36.93
CA MET A 1 -19.52 -22.65 -36.03
C MET A 1 -19.45 -23.08 -34.56
N TYR A 2 -20.24 -24.07 -34.12
CA TYR A 2 -20.17 -24.63 -32.75
C TYR A 2 -18.75 -25.07 -32.31
N GLY A 3 -17.98 -25.77 -33.16
CA GLY A 3 -16.63 -26.23 -32.78
C GLY A 3 -15.52 -25.16 -32.70
N PHE A 4 -15.71 -23.94 -33.22
CA PHE A 4 -14.74 -22.85 -33.06
C PHE A 4 -14.95 -22.11 -31.74
N PHE A 5 -16.20 -22.03 -31.27
CA PHE A 5 -16.50 -21.50 -29.95
C PHE A 5 -16.00 -22.44 -28.86
N ASP A 6 -16.24 -23.76 -28.96
CA ASP A 6 -15.71 -24.73 -27.98
C ASP A 6 -14.18 -24.64 -27.83
N PHE A 7 -13.43 -24.46 -28.92
CA PHE A 7 -11.97 -24.37 -28.85
C PHE A 7 -11.47 -23.09 -28.14
N VAL A 8 -12.16 -21.96 -28.28
CA VAL A 8 -11.85 -20.72 -27.56
C VAL A 8 -12.24 -20.81 -26.08
N PHE A 9 -13.32 -21.53 -25.76
CA PHE A 9 -13.77 -21.73 -24.38
C PHE A 9 -12.92 -22.76 -23.61
N THR A 10 -12.38 -23.79 -24.27
CA THR A 10 -11.59 -24.84 -23.59
C THR A 10 -10.18 -24.36 -23.18
N LEU A 11 -9.64 -23.31 -23.82
CA LEU A 11 -8.31 -22.77 -23.51
C LEU A 11 -8.27 -21.87 -22.24
N GLY A 12 -9.42 -21.54 -21.65
CA GLY A 12 -9.51 -20.72 -20.42
C GLY A 12 -9.66 -21.51 -19.11
N ALA A 13 -9.82 -22.84 -19.15
CA ALA A 13 -10.35 -23.61 -18.02
C ALA A 13 -9.30 -24.29 -17.10
N GLN A 14 -8.00 -23.96 -17.18
CA GLN A 14 -7.01 -24.55 -16.27
C GLN A 14 -5.94 -23.55 -15.81
N ALA A 15 -6.12 -23.00 -14.59
CA ALA A 15 -5.15 -23.08 -13.49
C ALA A 15 -5.57 -22.18 -12.29
N GLY A 16 -5.97 -22.81 -11.17
CA GLY A 16 -5.81 -22.30 -9.79
C GLY A 16 -6.81 -21.26 -9.24
N THR A 17 -7.62 -21.70 -8.27
CA THR A 17 -8.23 -20.95 -7.12
C THR A 17 -9.02 -19.64 -7.33
N CYS A 18 -10.09 -19.74 -8.12
CA CYS A 18 -11.46 -19.34 -7.76
C CYS A 18 -12.39 -20.08 -8.73
N GLU A 19 -13.06 -21.14 -8.28
CA GLU A 19 -14.02 -21.85 -9.16
C GLU A 19 -15.19 -20.91 -9.47
N GLY A 20 -15.30 -20.46 -10.73
CA GLY A 20 -16.37 -19.57 -11.18
C GLY A 20 -16.09 -18.06 -11.13
N CYS A 21 -14.86 -17.61 -10.88
CA CYS A 21 -14.55 -16.19 -11.09
C CYS A 21 -14.49 -15.87 -12.60
N ALA A 22 -15.22 -14.82 -13.04
CA ALA A 22 -15.34 -14.46 -14.45
C ALA A 22 -14.42 -13.29 -14.88
N GLY A 23 -13.66 -12.74 -13.95
CA GLY A 23 -12.67 -11.70 -14.23
C GLY A 23 -11.81 -11.43 -13.02
N SER A 24 -10.79 -10.58 -13.19
CA SER A 24 -9.89 -10.22 -12.10
C SER A 24 -9.60 -8.72 -12.06
N ALA A 25 -9.10 -8.26 -10.91
CA ALA A 25 -8.64 -6.89 -10.69
C ALA A 25 -7.40 -6.86 -9.80
N LEU A 26 -6.54 -5.85 -9.99
CA LEU A 26 -5.27 -5.71 -9.27
C LEU A 26 -5.47 -5.36 -7.78
N HIS A 27 -6.52 -4.62 -7.46
CA HIS A 27 -6.75 -4.03 -6.14
C HIS A 27 -8.00 -4.62 -5.46
N PRO A 28 -7.98 -4.92 -4.15
CA PRO A 28 -9.11 -5.56 -3.47
C PRO A 28 -10.39 -4.72 -3.52
N ILE A 29 -10.29 -3.40 -3.35
CA ILE A 29 -11.44 -2.47 -3.51
C ILE A 29 -12.04 -2.53 -4.93
N ALA A 30 -11.21 -2.60 -5.97
CA ALA A 30 -11.69 -2.66 -7.35
C ALA A 30 -12.35 -4.01 -7.63
N ALA A 31 -11.77 -5.10 -7.12
CA ALA A 31 -12.38 -6.43 -7.14
C ALA A 31 -13.72 -6.42 -6.41
N ALA A 32 -13.82 -5.85 -5.22
CA ALA A 32 -15.04 -5.80 -4.42
C ALA A 32 -16.18 -5.02 -5.13
N LEU A 33 -15.86 -3.86 -5.71
CA LEU A 33 -16.83 -3.08 -6.50
C LEU A 33 -17.19 -3.76 -7.82
N GLY A 34 -16.24 -4.45 -8.46
CA GLY A 34 -16.48 -5.28 -9.64
C GLY A 34 -17.45 -6.43 -9.34
N THR A 35 -17.23 -7.14 -8.23
CA THR A 35 -18.13 -8.17 -7.70
C THR A 35 -19.52 -7.60 -7.48
N LEU A 36 -19.67 -6.43 -6.83
CA LEU A 36 -20.98 -5.77 -6.71
C LEU A 36 -21.63 -5.49 -8.07
N GLY A 37 -20.83 -5.14 -9.08
CA GLY A 37 -21.30 -4.93 -10.45
C GLY A 37 -21.88 -6.20 -11.06
N TYR A 38 -21.27 -7.35 -10.82
CA TYR A 38 -21.73 -8.65 -11.32
C TYR A 38 -23.08 -9.04 -10.70
N TYR A 39 -23.23 -8.88 -9.37
CA TYR A 39 -24.51 -9.14 -8.69
C TYR A 39 -25.61 -8.16 -9.13
N ALA A 40 -25.25 -6.89 -9.36
CA ALA A 40 -26.19 -5.91 -9.90
C ALA A 40 -26.62 -6.27 -11.34
N GLN A 41 -25.68 -6.69 -12.19
CA GLN A 41 -25.95 -7.14 -13.55
C GLN A 41 -26.85 -8.38 -13.57
N ALA A 42 -26.58 -9.37 -12.72
CA ALA A 42 -27.41 -10.57 -12.57
C ALA A 42 -28.87 -10.20 -12.23
N GLY A 43 -29.07 -9.29 -11.26
CA GLY A 43 -30.40 -8.77 -10.92
C GLY A 43 -31.10 -8.07 -12.08
N TRP A 44 -30.38 -7.30 -12.89
CA TRP A 44 -30.95 -6.65 -14.09
C TRP A 44 -31.27 -7.65 -15.21
N LEU A 45 -30.40 -8.62 -15.48
CA LEU A 45 -30.64 -9.67 -16.47
C LEU A 45 -31.87 -10.49 -16.10
N GLU A 46 -31.98 -10.89 -14.83
CA GLU A 46 -33.16 -11.54 -14.29
C GLU A 46 -34.41 -10.66 -14.46
N GLN A 47 -34.30 -9.36 -14.17
CA GLN A 47 -35.42 -8.44 -14.35
C GLN A 47 -35.84 -8.34 -15.83
N ILE A 48 -34.89 -8.33 -16.76
CA ILE A 48 -35.17 -8.27 -18.19
C ILE A 48 -35.85 -9.55 -18.69
N LEU A 49 -35.44 -10.71 -18.18
CA LEU A 49 -35.93 -12.00 -18.66
C LEU A 49 -37.27 -12.40 -18.02
N TYR A 50 -37.44 -12.21 -16.71
CA TYR A 50 -38.61 -12.70 -15.98
C TYR A 50 -39.70 -11.66 -15.77
N PHE A 51 -39.38 -10.36 -15.76
CA PHE A 51 -40.42 -9.33 -15.71
C PHE A 51 -40.90 -8.98 -17.13
N GLY A 52 -41.93 -8.13 -17.23
CA GLY A 52 -42.61 -7.80 -18.49
C GLY A 52 -41.72 -7.33 -19.65
N PHE A 53 -40.43 -7.05 -19.41
CA PHE A 53 -39.40 -6.84 -20.44
C PHE A 53 -39.14 -8.06 -21.32
N GLY A 54 -39.36 -9.29 -20.85
CA GLY A 54 -39.27 -10.48 -21.71
C GLY A 54 -40.27 -10.41 -22.87
N ASN A 55 -41.47 -9.87 -22.62
CA ASN A 55 -42.47 -9.64 -23.67
C ASN A 55 -42.04 -8.52 -24.64
N TRP A 56 -41.27 -7.53 -24.17
CA TRP A 56 -40.70 -6.50 -25.04
C TRP A 56 -39.65 -7.06 -25.99
N ALA A 57 -38.90 -8.09 -25.58
CA ALA A 57 -37.97 -8.77 -26.47
C ALA A 57 -38.73 -9.41 -27.65
N ILE A 58 -39.80 -10.18 -27.38
CA ILE A 58 -40.64 -10.77 -28.43
C ILE A 58 -41.23 -9.68 -29.35
N LEU A 59 -41.71 -8.57 -28.79
CA LEU A 59 -42.20 -7.44 -29.58
C LEU A 59 -41.09 -6.83 -30.46
N ALA A 60 -39.87 -6.68 -29.95
CA ALA A 60 -38.73 -6.17 -30.70
C ALA A 60 -38.35 -7.10 -31.87
N TYR A 61 -38.44 -8.42 -31.69
CA TYR A 61 -38.27 -9.40 -32.76
C TYR A 61 -39.31 -9.23 -33.88
N VAL A 62 -40.59 -9.05 -33.51
CA VAL A 62 -41.67 -8.82 -34.48
C VAL A 62 -41.44 -7.50 -35.23
N LEU A 63 -41.10 -6.44 -34.52
CA LEU A 63 -40.82 -5.13 -35.11
C LEU A 63 -39.59 -5.17 -36.02
N ALA A 64 -38.53 -5.89 -35.65
CA ALA A 64 -37.36 -6.09 -36.50
C ALA A 64 -37.72 -6.85 -37.78
N GLY A 65 -38.55 -7.90 -37.69
CA GLY A 65 -39.05 -8.63 -38.86
C GLY A 65 -39.88 -7.75 -39.81
N VAL A 66 -40.76 -6.90 -39.27
CA VAL A 66 -41.52 -5.93 -40.08
C VAL A 66 -40.61 -4.87 -40.68
N GLY A 67 -39.66 -4.33 -39.90
CA GLY A 67 -38.67 -3.36 -40.34
C GLY A 67 -37.80 -3.89 -41.48
N LEU A 68 -37.36 -5.14 -41.40
CA LEU A 68 -36.65 -5.84 -42.46
C LEU A 68 -37.46 -5.85 -43.77
N LEU A 69 -38.73 -6.28 -43.72
CA LEU A 69 -39.59 -6.34 -44.90
C LEU A 69 -39.78 -4.94 -45.53
N ILE A 70 -39.98 -3.92 -44.70
CA ILE A 70 -40.11 -2.52 -45.16
C ILE A 70 -38.81 -2.03 -45.79
N SER A 71 -37.65 -2.24 -45.15
CA SER A 71 -36.35 -1.80 -45.66
C SER A 71 -35.99 -2.47 -46.99
N VAL A 72 -36.31 -3.76 -47.14
CA VAL A 72 -36.15 -4.49 -48.41
C VAL A 72 -37.09 -3.91 -49.48
N ALA A 73 -38.34 -3.65 -49.14
CA ALA A 73 -39.32 -3.04 -50.06
C ALA A 73 -38.92 -1.62 -50.50
N MET A 74 -38.27 -0.84 -49.63
CA MET A 74 -37.77 0.51 -49.92
C MET A 74 -36.44 0.52 -50.68
N GLY A 75 -35.85 -0.65 -50.99
CA GLY A 75 -34.58 -0.74 -51.70
C GLY A 75 -33.38 -0.19 -50.90
N GLN A 76 -33.44 -0.22 -49.57
CA GLN A 76 -32.32 0.20 -48.74
C GLN A 76 -31.09 -0.72 -48.95
N PRO A 77 -29.86 -0.20 -48.75
CA PRO A 77 -28.66 -1.01 -48.95
C PRO A 77 -28.62 -2.20 -47.97
N PRO A 78 -28.13 -3.39 -48.40
CA PRO A 78 -28.15 -4.62 -47.61
C PRO A 78 -27.58 -4.51 -46.20
N LYS A 79 -26.57 -3.67 -46.03
CA LYS A 79 -25.92 -3.44 -44.74
C LYS A 79 -26.89 -2.94 -43.65
N MET A 80 -27.93 -2.19 -44.02
CA MET A 80 -28.87 -1.61 -43.05
C MET A 80 -29.90 -2.62 -42.56
N TYR A 81 -30.45 -3.44 -43.47
CA TYR A 81 -31.50 -4.39 -43.10
C TYR A 81 -30.96 -5.73 -42.58
N LEU A 82 -29.72 -6.09 -42.92
CA LEU A 82 -29.05 -7.27 -42.34
C LEU A 82 -29.01 -7.20 -40.80
N TRP A 83 -28.91 -5.99 -40.24
CA TRP A 83 -28.96 -5.78 -38.79
C TRP A 83 -30.31 -6.13 -38.16
N PHE A 84 -31.43 -5.97 -38.86
CA PHE A 84 -32.72 -6.43 -38.35
C PHE A 84 -32.81 -7.97 -38.26
N VAL A 85 -32.02 -8.69 -39.06
CA VAL A 85 -31.94 -10.16 -39.00
C VAL A 85 -30.99 -10.62 -37.90
N ILE A 86 -29.82 -9.98 -37.79
CA ILE A 86 -28.75 -10.42 -36.88
C ILE A 86 -28.93 -9.86 -35.46
N GLY A 87 -29.43 -8.63 -35.33
CA GLY A 87 -29.54 -7.91 -34.06
C GLY A 87 -30.34 -8.67 -33.00
N PRO A 88 -31.57 -9.13 -33.29
CA PRO A 88 -32.36 -9.84 -32.29
C PRO A 88 -31.74 -11.17 -31.82
N PRO A 89 -31.30 -12.10 -32.69
CA PRO A 89 -30.58 -13.31 -32.26
C PRO A 89 -29.33 -13.00 -31.45
N LEU A 90 -28.58 -11.96 -31.83
CA LEU A 90 -27.39 -11.54 -31.09
C LEU A 90 -27.75 -10.99 -29.71
N PHE A 91 -28.79 -10.16 -29.60
CA PHE A 91 -29.30 -9.67 -28.31
C PHE A 91 -29.73 -10.82 -27.40
N TYR A 92 -30.47 -11.78 -27.94
CA TYR A 92 -30.91 -12.95 -27.18
C TYR A 92 -29.74 -13.78 -26.68
N TRP A 93 -28.76 -14.06 -27.55
CA TRP A 93 -27.52 -14.73 -27.16
C TRP A 93 -26.77 -13.97 -26.05
N LEU A 94 -26.66 -12.64 -26.15
CA LEU A 94 -25.97 -11.81 -25.15
C LEU A 94 -26.68 -11.78 -23.79
N VAL A 95 -28.00 -11.94 -23.74
CA VAL A 95 -28.78 -11.82 -22.49
C VAL A 95 -29.11 -13.16 -21.86
N GLU A 96 -29.41 -14.18 -22.67
CA GLU A 96 -29.89 -15.46 -22.17
C GLU A 96 -28.78 -16.41 -21.75
N ASN A 97 -27.68 -16.50 -22.52
CA ASN A 97 -26.53 -17.30 -22.16
C ASN A 97 -25.87 -16.71 -20.92
N ARG A 98 -25.98 -17.43 -19.80
CA ARG A 98 -25.50 -16.99 -18.50
C ARG A 98 -24.61 -18.05 -17.89
N THR A 99 -23.56 -17.58 -17.24
CA THR A 99 -22.62 -18.40 -16.48
C THR A 99 -22.71 -18.00 -15.02
N PRO A 100 -22.71 -18.96 -14.09
CA PRO A 100 -22.60 -18.66 -12.66
C PRO A 100 -21.26 -17.97 -12.42
N SER A 101 -21.28 -16.88 -11.66
CA SER A 101 -20.08 -16.19 -11.25
C SER A 101 -20.11 -15.90 -9.77
N THR A 102 -19.04 -16.30 -9.08
CA THR A 102 -18.84 -15.99 -7.67
C THR A 102 -18.55 -14.51 -7.51
N GLY A 103 -17.69 -13.93 -8.36
CA GLY A 103 -17.37 -12.51 -8.40
C GLY A 103 -16.16 -12.18 -9.27
N VAL A 104 -15.50 -11.06 -8.95
CA VAL A 104 -14.22 -10.63 -9.54
C VAL A 104 -13.09 -11.02 -8.61
N GLU A 105 -12.14 -11.77 -9.14
CA GLU A 105 -10.97 -12.25 -8.40
C GLU A 105 -9.98 -11.12 -8.10
N TRP A 106 -9.47 -11.09 -6.88
CA TRP A 106 -8.31 -10.26 -6.57
C TRP A 106 -7.03 -11.00 -7.00
N ARG A 107 -6.41 -10.51 -8.08
CA ARG A 107 -5.23 -11.14 -8.67
C ARG A 107 -4.15 -10.10 -8.91
N VAL A 108 -2.92 -10.44 -8.54
CA VAL A 108 -1.74 -9.60 -8.81
C VAL A 108 -0.84 -10.39 -9.74
N GLY A 109 -0.84 -10.02 -11.03
CA GLY A 109 -0.20 -10.79 -12.11
C GLY A 109 -0.79 -12.20 -12.20
N LYS A 110 0.03 -13.24 -12.03
CA LYS A 110 -0.43 -14.64 -12.06
C LYS A 110 -0.86 -15.18 -10.69
N GLN A 111 -0.65 -14.43 -9.62
CA GLN A 111 -0.92 -14.88 -8.25
C GLN A 111 -2.31 -14.51 -7.77
N HIS A 112 -3.04 -15.53 -7.31
CA HIS A 112 -4.34 -15.42 -6.67
C HIS A 112 -4.17 -14.88 -5.24
N ARG A 113 -5.07 -14.00 -4.80
CA ARG A 113 -5.05 -13.45 -3.44
C ARG A 113 -6.24 -13.94 -2.65
N ASP A 114 -6.13 -13.79 -1.33
CA ASP A 114 -7.20 -14.14 -0.43
C ASP A 114 -8.44 -13.27 -0.71
N MET A 115 -9.53 -13.93 -1.07
CA MET A 115 -10.80 -13.30 -1.41
C MET A 115 -11.57 -12.81 -0.17
N SER A 116 -11.17 -13.22 1.04
CA SER A 116 -11.84 -12.80 2.28
C SER A 116 -11.90 -11.26 2.43
N GLU A 117 -10.84 -10.55 2.03
CA GLU A 117 -10.82 -9.09 2.06
C GLU A 117 -11.80 -8.48 1.04
N VAL A 118 -11.90 -9.10 -0.15
CA VAL A 118 -12.84 -8.68 -1.19
C VAL A 118 -14.28 -8.85 -0.73
N TRP A 119 -14.60 -9.99 -0.12
CA TRP A 119 -15.92 -10.29 0.42
C TRP A 119 -16.31 -9.31 1.52
N LYS A 120 -15.44 -9.13 2.51
CA LYS A 120 -15.62 -8.15 3.59
C LYS A 120 -15.86 -6.72 3.09
N LEU A 121 -15.14 -6.30 2.04
CA LEU A 121 -15.32 -4.96 1.45
C LEU A 121 -16.63 -4.85 0.65
N SER A 122 -17.09 -5.94 0.05
CA SER A 122 -18.32 -5.99 -0.74
C SER A 122 -19.59 -6.21 0.09
N GLU A 123 -19.46 -6.74 1.31
CA GLU A 123 -20.54 -7.17 2.21
C GLU A 123 -21.70 -6.15 2.29
N VAL A 124 -21.40 -4.90 2.63
CA VAL A 124 -22.41 -3.84 2.78
C VAL A 124 -23.14 -3.54 1.47
N GLY A 125 -22.44 -3.63 0.34
CA GLY A 125 -23.06 -3.46 -0.97
C GLY A 125 -23.95 -4.65 -1.32
N LEU A 126 -23.47 -5.87 -1.07
CA LEU A 126 -24.16 -7.13 -1.37
C LEU A 126 -25.48 -7.22 -0.62
N TYR A 127 -25.51 -6.91 0.68
CA TYR A 127 -26.74 -6.86 1.49
C TYR A 127 -27.83 -5.95 0.91
N ASN A 128 -27.43 -4.91 0.17
CA ASN A 128 -28.37 -3.96 -0.42
C ASN A 128 -28.72 -4.28 -1.89
N THR A 129 -28.16 -5.33 -2.48
CA THR A 129 -28.48 -5.69 -3.87
C THR A 129 -29.86 -6.36 -3.95
N PRO A 130 -30.74 -5.94 -4.87
CA PRO A 130 -32.05 -6.56 -5.05
C PRO A 130 -31.99 -8.06 -5.39
N TYR A 131 -30.90 -8.50 -6.03
CA TYR A 131 -30.68 -9.91 -6.39
C TYR A 131 -30.53 -10.79 -5.15
N ILE A 132 -29.70 -10.39 -4.19
CA ILE A 132 -29.50 -11.10 -2.92
C ILE A 132 -30.77 -11.13 -2.09
N ILE A 133 -31.44 -9.98 -1.94
CA ILE A 133 -32.69 -9.88 -1.18
C ILE A 133 -33.79 -10.78 -1.75
N ARG A 134 -33.87 -10.89 -3.09
CA ARG A 134 -34.90 -11.70 -3.76
C ARG A 134 -34.68 -13.20 -3.61
N HIS A 135 -33.42 -13.64 -3.71
CA HIS A 135 -33.07 -15.06 -3.64
C HIS A 135 -32.83 -15.55 -2.21
N GLY A 136 -32.77 -14.63 -1.23
CA GLY A 136 -32.54 -14.99 0.17
C GLY A 136 -31.11 -15.44 0.45
N PHE A 137 -30.13 -14.98 -0.35
CA PHE A 137 -28.73 -15.33 -0.14
C PHE A 137 -28.23 -14.82 1.21
N GLU A 138 -27.49 -15.67 1.91
CA GLU A 138 -26.75 -15.28 3.11
C GLU A 138 -25.40 -14.70 2.68
N VAL A 139 -25.13 -13.46 3.10
CA VAL A 139 -23.87 -12.78 2.82
C VAL A 139 -22.89 -13.07 3.96
N TYR A 140 -21.71 -13.57 3.61
CA TYR A 140 -20.62 -13.83 4.54
C TYR A 140 -19.47 -12.84 4.29
N SER A 141 -18.66 -12.59 5.33
CA SER A 141 -17.52 -11.66 5.23
C SER A 141 -16.27 -12.31 4.63
N ASP A 142 -16.21 -13.63 4.59
CA ASP A 142 -15.04 -14.45 4.24
C ASP A 142 -15.27 -15.40 3.07
N ALA A 143 -16.52 -15.54 2.61
CA ALA A 143 -16.92 -16.44 1.54
C ALA A 143 -17.91 -15.75 0.58
N PRO A 144 -18.05 -16.24 -0.67
CA PRO A 144 -19.12 -15.79 -1.54
C PRO A 144 -20.49 -16.01 -0.87
N PRO A 145 -21.51 -15.20 -1.21
CA PRO A 145 -22.88 -15.46 -0.77
C PRO A 145 -23.29 -16.89 -1.10
N ASP A 146 -23.88 -17.58 -0.12
CA ASP A 146 -24.36 -18.96 -0.29
C ASP A 146 -25.89 -18.96 -0.32
N GLY A 147 -26.45 -19.79 -1.20
CA GLY A 147 -27.86 -20.11 -1.23
C GLY A 147 -28.15 -21.14 -0.16
N SER A 148 -28.55 -20.71 1.03
CA SER A 148 -28.96 -21.65 2.08
C SER A 148 -30.14 -22.51 1.58
N ASP A 149 -29.89 -23.80 1.37
CA ASP A 149 -30.86 -24.86 1.03
C ASP A 149 -31.44 -24.89 -0.40
N SER A 150 -30.66 -24.61 -1.44
CA SER A 150 -31.09 -24.78 -2.85
C SER A 150 -31.02 -26.24 -3.37
N SER A 151 -31.27 -27.25 -2.53
CA SER A 151 -31.73 -28.54 -3.08
C SER A 151 -33.14 -28.31 -3.63
N GLY A 152 -33.22 -27.83 -4.87
CA GLY A 152 -34.47 -27.66 -5.58
C GLY A 152 -35.29 -28.95 -5.49
N PRO A 153 -36.64 -28.88 -5.45
CA PRO A 153 -37.51 -30.03 -5.24
C PRO A 153 -37.29 -31.19 -6.23
N ASP A 154 -36.60 -30.92 -7.34
CA ASP A 154 -36.41 -31.83 -8.45
C ASP A 154 -34.94 -32.33 -8.59
N GLY A 155 -34.01 -31.85 -7.75
CA GLY A 155 -32.60 -32.27 -7.77
C GLY A 155 -31.81 -31.86 -9.03
N GLU A 156 -32.40 -31.08 -9.93
CA GLU A 156 -31.73 -30.52 -11.11
C GLU A 156 -31.02 -29.22 -10.68
N PHE A 157 -29.72 -29.35 -10.36
CA PHE A 157 -28.84 -28.22 -10.08
C PHE A 157 -28.80 -27.31 -11.31
N SER A 158 -29.53 -26.20 -11.26
CA SER A 158 -29.25 -25.07 -12.13
C SER A 158 -28.18 -24.24 -11.43
N ASP A 159 -26.94 -24.27 -11.94
CA ASP A 159 -25.77 -23.60 -11.35
C ASP A 159 -25.97 -22.10 -11.07
N CYS A 160 -27.01 -21.48 -11.66
CA CYS A 160 -27.44 -20.10 -11.39
C CYS A 160 -28.15 -19.86 -10.05
N TYR A 161 -28.48 -20.91 -9.28
CA TYR A 161 -29.18 -20.74 -8.00
C TYR A 161 -28.27 -20.39 -6.85
N ASP A 162 -26.98 -20.76 -6.91
CA ASP A 162 -26.05 -20.58 -5.79
C ASP A 162 -25.18 -19.33 -5.95
N TYR A 163 -25.08 -18.80 -7.18
CA TYR A 163 -24.19 -17.69 -7.53
C TYR A 163 -24.87 -16.61 -8.39
N ALA A 164 -24.17 -15.49 -8.61
CA ALA A 164 -24.65 -14.44 -9.51
C ALA A 164 -24.57 -14.92 -10.97
N CYS A 165 -25.71 -15.03 -11.66
CA CYS A 165 -25.71 -15.41 -13.06
C CYS A 165 -25.51 -14.22 -14.00
N VAL A 166 -24.28 -14.13 -14.51
CA VAL A 166 -23.81 -13.06 -15.38
C VAL A 166 -23.86 -13.53 -16.83
N SER A 167 -23.94 -12.59 -17.79
CA SER A 167 -23.89 -12.92 -19.21
C SER A 167 -22.56 -13.59 -19.58
N ASP A 168 -22.62 -14.71 -20.29
CA ASP A 168 -21.48 -15.51 -20.74
C ASP A 168 -20.50 -14.67 -21.59
N PHE A 169 -21.03 -13.89 -22.54
CA PHE A 169 -20.18 -13.00 -23.35
C PHE A 169 -19.45 -11.95 -22.51
N PHE A 170 -20.16 -11.38 -21.53
CA PHE A 170 -19.57 -10.37 -20.65
C PHE A 170 -18.47 -10.98 -19.79
N ALA A 171 -18.74 -12.14 -19.18
CA ALA A 171 -17.78 -12.90 -18.39
C ALA A 171 -16.54 -13.25 -19.22
N TRP A 172 -16.73 -13.84 -20.40
CA TRP A 172 -15.66 -14.17 -21.33
C TRP A 172 -14.83 -12.93 -21.72
N PHE A 173 -15.49 -11.82 -22.03
CA PHE A 173 -14.80 -10.60 -22.43
C PHE A 173 -14.00 -10.00 -21.28
N ASP A 174 -14.56 -9.98 -20.06
CA ASP A 174 -13.84 -9.46 -18.90
C ASP A 174 -12.63 -10.33 -18.56
N GLN A 175 -12.79 -11.66 -18.60
CA GLN A 175 -11.70 -12.62 -18.44
C GLN A 175 -10.58 -12.38 -19.46
N LEU A 176 -10.92 -12.29 -20.76
CA LEU A 176 -9.95 -12.05 -21.83
C LEU A 176 -9.12 -10.78 -21.60
N ILE A 177 -9.78 -9.68 -21.23
CA ILE A 177 -9.10 -8.41 -20.97
C ILE A 177 -8.25 -8.51 -19.71
N SER A 178 -8.75 -9.14 -18.65
CA SER A 178 -8.04 -9.28 -17.39
C SER A 178 -6.78 -10.15 -17.55
N ASP A 179 -6.88 -11.28 -18.26
CA ASP A 179 -5.73 -12.14 -18.59
C ASP A 179 -4.70 -11.39 -19.45
N THR A 180 -5.15 -10.59 -20.41
CA THR A 180 -4.26 -9.75 -21.23
C THR A 180 -3.52 -8.73 -20.37
N VAL A 181 -4.21 -8.05 -19.46
CA VAL A 181 -3.61 -7.08 -18.54
C VAL A 181 -2.61 -7.77 -17.60
N HIS A 182 -2.94 -8.94 -17.07
CA HIS A 182 -2.03 -9.69 -16.20
C HIS A 182 -0.79 -10.20 -16.91
N GLU A 183 -0.93 -10.67 -18.16
CA GLU A 183 0.22 -11.07 -18.97
C GLU A 183 1.12 -9.85 -19.27
N LEU A 184 0.54 -8.69 -19.57
CA LEU A 184 1.30 -7.44 -19.75
C LEU A 184 2.03 -7.02 -18.46
N ILE A 185 1.39 -7.13 -17.30
CA ILE A 185 2.02 -6.87 -16.00
C ILE A 185 3.17 -7.85 -15.75
N GLY A 186 2.98 -9.13 -16.13
CA GLY A 186 4.00 -10.16 -16.10
C GLY A 186 5.21 -9.81 -16.97
N ILE A 187 4.98 -9.37 -18.21
CA ILE A 187 6.03 -8.95 -19.16
C ILE A 187 6.79 -7.73 -18.65
N ILE A 188 6.11 -6.76 -18.01
CA ILE A 188 6.76 -5.58 -17.40
C ILE A 188 7.68 -5.97 -16.24
N GLY A 189 7.55 -7.18 -15.70
CA GLY A 189 8.46 -7.74 -14.71
C GLY A 189 8.13 -7.32 -13.27
N LEU A 190 6.92 -6.84 -13.02
CA LEU A 190 6.48 -6.47 -11.67
C LEU A 190 6.33 -7.68 -10.74
N ASN A 191 6.02 -8.84 -11.32
CA ASN A 191 5.74 -10.08 -10.59
C ASN A 191 6.68 -11.21 -10.96
N ILE A 192 7.95 -10.91 -11.29
CA ILE A 192 8.98 -11.95 -11.28
C ILE A 192 9.26 -12.26 -9.81
N VAL A 193 8.37 -13.03 -9.20
CA VAL A 193 8.78 -13.90 -8.10
C VAL A 193 9.82 -14.79 -8.76
N LYS A 194 11.10 -14.56 -8.43
CA LYS A 194 12.15 -15.49 -8.81
C LYS A 194 11.72 -16.82 -8.24
N GLU A 195 11.23 -17.73 -9.09
CA GLU A 195 11.21 -19.15 -8.76
C GLU A 195 12.59 -19.45 -8.18
N ARG A 196 12.62 -20.01 -6.96
CA ARG A 196 13.87 -20.35 -6.29
C ARG A 196 14.72 -21.11 -7.31
N VAL A 197 15.85 -20.50 -7.67
CA VAL A 197 16.86 -21.12 -8.53
C VAL A 197 17.39 -22.30 -7.74
N ALA A 198 16.87 -23.49 -8.01
CA ALA A 198 17.25 -24.79 -7.44
C ALA A 198 17.27 -24.90 -5.90
N PRO A 199 16.83 -26.04 -5.33
CA PRO A 199 16.89 -26.29 -3.88
C PRO A 199 18.31 -26.31 -3.29
N ASP A 200 19.36 -26.26 -4.13
CA ASP A 200 20.75 -26.44 -3.72
C ASP A 200 21.52 -25.12 -3.53
N ASP A 201 20.96 -23.98 -3.98
CA ASP A 201 21.52 -22.66 -3.70
C ASP A 201 20.94 -22.16 -2.36
N GLU A 202 21.52 -22.63 -1.26
CA GLU A 202 21.28 -22.13 0.09
C GLU A 202 21.54 -20.62 0.13
N THR A 203 20.49 -19.82 -0.07
CA THR A 203 20.57 -18.40 0.28
C THR A 203 20.62 -18.31 1.81
N ASN A 204 21.68 -17.69 2.34
CA ASN A 204 21.98 -17.51 3.78
C ASN A 204 20.88 -16.83 4.63
N ILE A 205 19.68 -16.61 4.10
CA ILE A 205 18.57 -15.93 4.78
C ILE A 205 17.42 -16.90 5.10
N SER A 206 17.36 -18.09 4.47
CA SER A 206 16.34 -19.10 4.80
C SER A 206 16.96 -20.51 4.81
N SER A 207 17.73 -20.83 5.84
CA SER A 207 18.19 -22.19 6.07
C SER A 207 17.08 -23.01 6.74
N GLY A 208 16.48 -23.94 5.99
CA GLY A 208 16.14 -25.27 6.52
C GLY A 208 14.87 -25.46 7.36
N GLY A 209 13.91 -24.55 7.35
CA GLY A 209 12.56 -24.85 7.87
C GLY A 209 11.60 -25.09 6.71
N ASP A 210 10.81 -26.18 6.76
CA ASP A 210 9.63 -26.45 5.91
C ASP A 210 8.50 -25.42 6.15
N LEU A 211 8.84 -24.13 6.24
CA LEU A 211 7.89 -23.03 6.19
C LEU A 211 7.35 -23.00 4.76
N GLU A 212 6.09 -23.43 4.64
CA GLU A 212 5.33 -23.52 3.39
C GLU A 212 5.64 -22.34 2.47
N ALA A 213 6.12 -22.66 1.27
CA ALA A 213 6.51 -21.71 0.23
C ALA A 213 5.39 -20.74 -0.18
N ASP A 214 4.15 -20.99 0.24
CA ASP A 214 2.98 -20.16 -0.03
C ASP A 214 3.00 -18.83 0.78
N PHE A 215 3.57 -18.86 1.98
CA PHE A 215 3.58 -17.70 2.88
C PHE A 215 4.49 -16.57 2.35
N ASP A 216 5.62 -16.91 1.75
CA ASP A 216 6.65 -15.96 1.31
C ASP A 216 6.20 -15.13 0.08
N SER A 217 5.39 -15.72 -0.81
CA SER A 217 4.81 -15.02 -1.97
C SER A 217 3.60 -14.15 -1.62
N GLN A 218 2.76 -14.56 -0.67
CA GLN A 218 1.67 -13.70 -0.19
C GLN A 218 2.22 -12.48 0.54
N PHE A 219 3.28 -12.66 1.33
CA PHE A 219 3.83 -11.59 2.16
C PHE A 219 4.63 -10.55 1.37
N GLN A 220 5.36 -10.92 0.31
CA GLN A 220 6.16 -9.96 -0.48
C GLN A 220 5.32 -8.85 -1.15
N ASP A 221 4.08 -9.13 -1.54
CA ASP A 221 3.23 -8.15 -2.22
C ASP A 221 2.38 -7.32 -1.25
N ILE A 222 1.86 -7.93 -0.19
CA ILE A 222 1.19 -7.21 0.92
C ILE A 222 2.20 -6.28 1.61
N THR A 223 3.43 -6.76 1.84
CA THR A 223 4.47 -5.92 2.42
C THR A 223 4.78 -4.73 1.54
N SER A 224 4.67 -4.78 0.21
CA SER A 224 4.98 -3.59 -0.60
C SER A 224 4.15 -2.35 -0.19
N GLN A 225 2.85 -2.50 0.09
CA GLN A 225 2.00 -1.36 0.50
C GLN A 225 2.25 -0.93 1.96
N TYR A 226 2.33 -1.89 2.89
CA TYR A 226 2.55 -1.59 4.31
C TYR A 226 3.97 -1.10 4.58
N ARG A 227 4.95 -1.61 3.84
CA ARG A 227 6.37 -1.22 3.92
C ARG A 227 6.59 0.22 3.56
N TRP A 228 5.87 0.74 2.57
CA TRP A 228 5.93 2.16 2.27
C TRP A 228 5.37 3.02 3.39
N GLN A 229 4.21 2.66 3.95
CA GLN A 229 3.64 3.40 5.08
C GLN A 229 4.55 3.32 6.30
N PHE A 230 5.14 2.15 6.54
CA PHE A 230 6.11 1.90 7.60
C PHE A 230 7.34 2.79 7.43
N PHE A 231 7.99 2.76 6.27
CA PHE A 231 9.17 3.60 6.01
C PHE A 231 8.85 5.09 5.95
N ALA A 232 7.70 5.48 5.41
CA ALA A 232 7.26 6.87 5.42
C ALA A 232 7.09 7.35 6.86
N SER A 233 6.48 6.54 7.72
CA SER A 233 6.32 6.85 9.15
C SER A 233 7.66 6.98 9.87
N ILE A 234 8.65 6.15 9.54
CA ILE A 234 10.00 6.26 10.10
C ILE A 234 10.74 7.49 9.56
N ALA A 235 10.68 7.73 8.25
CA ALA A 235 11.34 8.86 7.61
C ALA A 235 10.72 10.21 8.01
N ASP A 236 9.45 10.20 8.40
CA ASP A 236 8.71 11.37 8.89
C ASP A 236 8.63 11.45 10.42
N ALA A 237 9.28 10.52 11.12
CA ALA A 237 9.34 10.51 12.58
C ALA A 237 9.87 11.85 13.10
N ARG A 238 9.12 12.42 14.05
CA ARG A 238 9.43 13.69 14.75
C ARG A 238 9.18 13.48 16.23
N LEU A 239 9.80 14.32 17.06
CA LEU A 239 9.53 14.32 18.49
C LEU A 239 8.06 14.66 18.72
N SER A 240 7.33 13.72 19.34
CA SER A 240 5.90 13.90 19.65
C SER A 240 5.72 14.91 20.79
N ASN A 241 6.64 14.92 21.77
CA ASN A 241 6.64 15.87 22.86
C ASN A 241 7.18 17.26 22.44
N THR A 242 6.31 18.27 22.49
CA THR A 242 6.65 19.65 22.12
C THR A 242 7.67 20.31 23.05
N ASP A 243 7.64 20.02 24.34
CA ASP A 243 8.61 20.56 25.30
C ASP A 243 10.00 19.96 25.05
N PHE A 244 10.06 18.68 24.72
CA PHE A 244 11.31 18.02 24.39
C PHE A 244 11.91 18.55 23.07
N ARG A 245 11.07 18.83 22.07
CA ARG A 245 11.50 19.51 20.85
C ARG A 245 12.02 20.92 21.12
N GLN A 246 11.37 21.69 21.99
CA GLN A 246 11.87 23.00 22.42
C GLN A 246 13.19 22.89 23.19
N LEU A 247 13.35 21.86 24.03
CA LEU A 247 14.59 21.57 24.74
C LEU A 247 15.73 21.33 23.75
N PHE A 248 15.49 20.50 22.74
CA PHE A 248 16.45 20.24 21.67
C PHE A 248 16.79 21.51 20.88
N SER A 249 15.78 22.27 20.44
CA SER A 249 16.01 23.54 19.73
C SER A 249 16.80 24.55 20.58
N THR A 250 16.54 24.61 21.89
CA THR A 250 17.27 25.49 22.81
C THR A 250 18.70 25.02 22.98
N PHE A 251 18.93 23.72 23.09
CA PHE A 251 20.26 23.13 23.12
C PHE A 251 21.05 23.47 21.84
N MET A 252 20.43 23.31 20.66
CA MET A 252 21.05 23.61 19.37
C MET A 252 21.33 25.11 19.17
N ALA A 253 20.56 25.99 19.80
CA ALA A 253 20.75 27.44 19.72
C ALA A 253 21.84 27.98 20.68
N ASN A 254 22.32 27.16 21.63
CA ASN A 254 23.32 27.53 22.62
C ASN A 254 24.73 27.05 22.22
N GLU A 255 25.75 27.48 22.97
CA GLU A 255 27.16 27.05 22.78
C GLU A 255 27.34 25.52 22.79
N CYS A 256 26.47 24.78 23.51
CA CYS A 256 26.46 23.32 23.49
C CYS A 256 26.12 22.76 22.09
N GLY A 257 25.19 23.40 21.37
CA GLY A 257 24.77 23.03 20.03
C GLY A 257 25.89 23.22 19.02
N ASP A 258 26.62 24.34 19.11
CA ASP A 258 27.80 24.60 18.28
C ASP A 258 28.90 23.58 18.56
N ALA A 259 29.16 23.27 19.83
CA ALA A 259 30.11 22.24 20.21
C ALA A 259 29.74 20.86 19.65
N LEU A 260 28.45 20.52 19.63
CA LEU A 260 27.94 19.30 18.99
C LEU A 260 28.10 19.34 17.46
N LEU A 261 27.66 20.40 16.79
CA LEU A 261 27.73 20.50 15.33
C LEU A 261 29.17 20.47 14.81
N ASN A 262 30.11 21.09 15.52
CA ASN A 262 31.53 21.06 15.20
C ASN A 262 32.16 19.68 15.42
N SER A 263 31.51 18.84 16.22
CA SER A 263 31.96 17.48 16.52
C SER A 263 31.41 16.44 15.55
N ILE A 264 30.28 16.72 14.90
CA ILE A 264 29.65 15.80 13.95
C ILE A 264 30.36 15.93 12.60
N ASP A 265 30.99 14.84 12.18
CA ASP A 265 31.46 14.74 10.80
C ASP A 265 30.24 14.59 9.88
N LYS A 266 29.94 15.67 9.14
CA LYS A 266 28.82 15.74 8.19
C LYS A 266 28.87 14.61 7.15
N ARG A 267 30.07 14.12 6.79
CA ARG A 267 30.26 13.03 5.81
C ARG A 267 29.85 11.69 6.40
N ILE A 268 30.25 11.42 7.64
CA ILE A 268 29.87 10.17 8.32
C ILE A 268 28.36 10.20 8.60
N PHE A 269 27.83 11.34 9.04
CA PHE A 269 26.40 11.53 9.31
C PHE A 269 25.50 11.30 8.09
N SER A 270 25.97 11.64 6.88
CA SER A 270 25.26 11.29 5.64
C SER A 270 25.36 9.80 5.30
N ALA A 271 26.56 9.21 5.45
CA ALA A 271 26.83 7.80 5.13
C ALA A 271 26.11 6.81 6.05
N MET A 272 25.80 7.22 7.29
CA MET A 272 25.17 6.37 8.30
C MET A 272 23.75 5.93 7.99
N LYS A 273 23.12 6.46 6.94
CA LYS A 273 21.84 5.94 6.44
C LYS A 273 21.93 4.45 6.05
N ASN A 274 23.14 3.97 5.69
CA ASN A 274 23.34 2.64 5.11
C ASN A 274 24.15 1.68 5.98
N LYS A 275 24.56 2.05 7.21
CA LYS A 275 25.29 1.17 8.15
C LYS A 275 24.51 1.01 9.46
N GLN A 276 24.31 -0.22 9.91
CA GLN A 276 23.79 -0.50 11.24
C GLN A 276 24.88 -0.19 12.31
N PRO A 277 24.48 0.36 13.45
CA PRO A 277 25.36 0.53 14.59
C PRO A 277 25.74 -0.82 15.20
N ASP A 278 26.96 -0.89 15.70
CA ASP A 278 27.36 -1.96 16.61
C ASP A 278 26.56 -1.85 17.93
N ASP A 279 26.37 -2.97 18.66
CA ASP A 279 25.44 -3.13 19.80
C ASP A 279 25.71 -2.16 20.98
N ASN A 280 26.85 -1.46 20.95
CA ASN A 280 27.20 -0.41 21.91
C ASN A 280 27.04 0.98 21.26
N ASP A 281 25.82 1.50 21.40
CA ASP A 281 25.41 2.88 21.14
C ASP A 281 25.57 3.38 19.69
N LEU A 282 24.50 3.23 18.90
CA LEU A 282 24.27 4.00 17.68
C LEU A 282 24.58 5.48 17.84
N PHE A 283 24.31 6.08 18.99
CA PHE A 283 24.63 7.49 19.21
C PHE A 283 26.14 7.72 19.30
N GLU A 284 26.92 6.80 19.85
CA GLU A 284 28.39 6.82 19.80
C GLU A 284 28.92 6.59 18.39
N TYR A 285 28.23 5.75 17.60
CA TYR A 285 28.54 5.53 16.20
C TYR A 285 28.09 6.70 15.32
N VAL A 286 26.99 7.41 15.64
CA VAL A 286 26.57 8.68 15.02
C VAL A 286 27.60 9.77 15.25
N ILE A 287 28.20 9.70 16.41
CA ILE A 287 29.32 10.55 16.80
C ILE A 287 30.63 10.01 16.19
N LYS A 288 30.66 8.88 15.45
CA LYS A 288 31.83 8.02 15.13
C LYS A 288 33.15 8.72 15.31
N MET A 289 33.51 8.78 16.58
CA MET A 289 34.77 9.29 16.95
C MET A 289 35.61 8.06 17.24
N ASN A 290 36.80 8.00 16.64
CA ASN A 290 37.87 7.18 17.18
C ASN A 290 37.92 7.39 18.72
N SER A 291 38.41 6.46 19.53
CA SER A 291 38.41 6.63 21.01
C SER A 291 38.93 8.01 21.46
N SER A 292 39.86 8.57 20.66
CA SER A 292 40.35 9.95 20.73
C SER A 292 39.31 11.04 20.47
N GLY A 293 38.44 10.90 19.49
CA GLY A 293 37.37 11.86 19.22
C GLY A 293 36.30 11.82 20.32
N LYS A 294 35.91 10.66 20.86
CA LYS A 294 34.83 10.57 21.86
C LYS A 294 35.22 11.39 23.07
N LEU A 295 36.50 11.29 23.45
CA LEU A 295 37.13 12.17 24.41
C LEU A 295 37.01 13.64 24.02
N LYS A 296 37.35 14.02 22.77
CA LYS A 296 37.20 15.39 22.26
C LYS A 296 35.77 15.93 22.30
N LEU A 297 34.74 15.16 21.95
CA LEU A 297 33.35 15.64 22.09
C LEU A 297 33.03 15.92 23.56
N TRP A 298 33.30 14.97 24.43
CA TRP A 298 33.00 15.14 25.85
C TRP A 298 33.83 16.25 26.48
N GLU A 299 35.05 16.47 25.99
CA GLU A 299 35.92 17.57 26.38
C GLU A 299 35.40 18.91 25.85
N ASN A 300 34.98 18.99 24.59
CA ASN A 300 34.34 20.18 24.00
C ASN A 300 33.05 20.54 24.75
N LEU A 301 32.19 19.56 25.03
CA LEU A 301 30.97 19.76 25.83
C LEU A 301 31.28 20.12 27.29
N ARG A 302 32.38 19.64 27.85
CA ARG A 302 32.83 20.04 29.19
C ARG A 302 33.35 21.48 29.19
N ASN A 303 34.03 21.89 28.12
CA ASN A 303 34.61 23.21 27.97
C ASN A 303 33.58 24.28 27.58
N ALA A 304 32.47 23.90 26.95
CA ALA A 304 31.32 24.77 26.62
C ALA A 304 30.54 25.27 27.85
N GLY A 305 31.00 24.98 29.07
CA GLY A 305 30.46 25.55 30.30
C GLY A 305 29.10 24.99 30.73
N ALA A 306 28.45 25.71 31.64
CA ALA A 306 27.13 25.37 32.17
C ALA A 306 26.11 26.39 31.68
N VAL A 307 24.99 25.89 31.17
CA VAL A 307 23.90 26.68 30.61
C VAL A 307 22.79 26.83 31.65
N PRO A 308 22.08 27.98 31.72
CA PRO A 308 20.87 28.08 32.53
C PRO A 308 19.88 26.97 32.15
N MET A 309 19.25 26.37 33.16
CA MET A 309 18.30 25.28 32.94
C MET A 309 17.14 25.75 32.03
N PRO A 310 16.90 25.09 30.88
CA PRO A 310 15.80 25.46 30.01
C PRO A 310 14.44 25.22 30.70
N ARG A 311 13.49 26.14 30.54
CA ARG A 311 12.13 26.02 31.12
C ARG A 311 11.39 24.76 30.64
N SER A 312 11.67 24.29 29.43
CA SER A 312 11.08 23.04 28.92
C SER A 312 11.58 21.83 29.69
N LEU A 313 12.85 21.82 30.13
CA LEU A 313 13.37 20.74 30.98
C LEU A 313 12.73 20.77 32.36
N GLU A 314 12.54 21.97 32.93
CA GLU A 314 11.83 22.15 34.20
C GLU A 314 10.43 21.55 34.16
N LYS A 315 9.66 21.87 33.11
CA LYS A 315 8.33 21.30 32.88
C LYS A 315 8.33 19.78 32.75
N ILE A 316 9.29 19.21 32.01
CA ILE A 316 9.40 17.75 31.84
C ILE A 316 9.68 17.09 33.19
N LEU A 317 10.56 17.69 34.00
CA LEU A 317 10.90 17.17 35.32
C LEU A 317 9.72 17.28 36.29
N ASP A 318 8.98 18.39 36.26
CA ASP A 318 7.79 18.59 37.09
C ASP A 318 6.66 17.63 36.70
N ALA A 319 6.43 17.43 35.40
CA ALA A 319 5.39 16.52 34.89
C ALA A 319 5.64 15.06 35.28
N HIS A 320 6.91 14.64 35.39
CA HIS A 320 7.27 13.27 35.74
C HIS A 320 7.61 13.06 37.22
N ALA A 321 7.57 14.11 38.05
CA ALA A 321 7.79 14.00 39.47
C ALA A 321 6.71 13.16 40.18
N SER A 322 5.48 13.11 39.63
CA SER A 322 4.37 12.31 40.17
C SER A 322 4.36 10.86 39.68
N ASP A 323 4.80 10.60 38.44
CA ASP A 323 4.62 9.31 37.75
C ASP A 323 5.87 8.44 37.79
N ALA A 324 6.67 8.62 38.84
CA ALA A 324 8.05 8.19 38.88
C ALA A 324 8.25 6.67 38.78
N GLU A 325 7.23 5.84 38.97
CA GLU A 325 7.39 4.39 38.88
C GLU A 325 7.40 3.83 37.44
N SER A 326 6.97 4.60 36.43
CA SER A 326 6.78 4.08 35.06
C SER A 326 8.03 4.13 34.16
N PHE A 327 9.09 4.83 34.56
CA PHE A 327 10.32 4.97 33.78
C PHE A 327 11.48 4.21 34.44
N ALA A 328 11.74 2.95 34.05
CA ALA A 328 12.88 2.17 34.56
C ALA A 328 14.28 2.75 34.19
N VAL A 329 14.35 3.74 33.30
CA VAL A 329 15.56 4.52 32.95
C VAL A 329 15.94 5.54 34.06
N GLN A 330 15.18 5.60 35.15
CA GLN A 330 15.25 6.66 36.17
C GLN A 330 16.48 6.70 37.07
N SER A 331 17.20 5.61 37.32
CA SER A 331 18.24 5.65 38.37
C SER A 331 19.34 6.66 38.05
N ASN A 332 19.71 6.78 36.77
CA ASN A 332 20.69 7.76 36.30
C ASN A 332 20.09 9.15 36.12
N ILE A 333 18.86 9.27 35.61
CA ILE A 333 18.22 10.58 35.37
C ILE A 333 17.89 11.27 36.69
N LYS A 334 17.39 10.54 37.69
CA LYS A 334 17.06 11.09 39.01
C LYS A 334 18.31 11.59 39.74
N ALA A 335 19.39 10.81 39.71
CA ALA A 335 20.69 11.25 40.25
C ALA A 335 21.24 12.49 39.54
N ILE A 336 21.04 12.57 38.21
CA ILE A 336 21.38 13.74 37.40
C ILE A 336 20.53 14.96 37.82
N VAL A 337 19.23 14.81 37.99
CA VAL A 337 18.28 15.88 38.33
C VAL A 337 18.53 16.40 39.75
N ASP A 338 18.71 15.50 40.71
CA ASP A 338 19.00 15.84 42.10
C ASP A 338 20.31 16.62 42.26
N ALA A 339 21.31 16.35 41.41
CA ALA A 339 22.55 17.11 41.36
C ALA A 339 22.36 18.51 40.74
N THR A 340 21.38 18.68 39.85
CA THR A 340 21.14 19.90 39.08
C THR A 340 20.28 20.92 39.84
N ASN A 341 19.32 20.45 40.65
CA ASN A 341 18.40 21.29 41.44
C ASN A 341 19.09 22.24 42.43
N LYS A 342 20.34 21.99 42.81
CA LYS A 342 21.08 22.86 43.75
C LYS A 342 21.68 24.12 43.11
N LYS A 343 21.73 24.26 41.78
CA LYS A 343 22.54 25.32 41.13
C LYS A 343 21.88 26.08 39.97
N ASN A 344 20.64 25.78 39.57
CA ASN A 344 19.95 26.37 38.40
C ASN A 344 20.77 26.36 37.09
N LYS A 345 21.80 25.52 37.02
CA LYS A 345 22.74 25.42 35.90
C LYS A 345 22.97 23.96 35.60
N ILE A 346 22.81 23.60 34.33
CA ILE A 346 23.05 22.25 33.82
C ILE A 346 24.30 22.25 32.94
N THR A 347 25.15 21.25 33.08
CA THR A 347 26.32 21.13 32.19
C THR A 347 25.87 20.67 30.80
N CYS A 348 26.53 21.13 29.73
CA CYS A 348 26.18 20.70 28.36
C CYS A 348 26.20 19.17 28.21
N ARG A 349 27.13 18.48 28.89
CA ARG A 349 27.22 17.02 28.93
C ARG A 349 25.95 16.38 29.48
N THR A 350 25.47 16.87 30.63
CA THR A 350 24.26 16.36 31.28
C THR A 350 23.04 16.63 30.42
N LEU A 351 22.92 17.84 29.89
CA LEU A 351 21.82 18.23 29.01
C LEU A 351 21.77 17.37 27.75
N MET A 352 22.92 17.10 27.15
CA MET A 352 23.04 16.21 26.00
C MET A 352 22.62 14.76 26.33
N GLN A 353 23.02 14.22 27.48
CA GLN A 353 22.59 12.88 27.89
C GLN A 353 21.07 12.79 28.06
N VAL A 354 20.45 13.80 28.68
CA VAL A 354 18.98 13.87 28.81
C VAL A 354 18.31 13.90 27.44
N ILE A 355 18.86 14.68 26.50
CA ILE A 355 18.38 14.72 25.12
C ILE A 355 18.53 13.35 24.44
N ILE A 356 19.69 12.70 24.54
CA ILE A 356 19.88 11.37 23.92
C ILE A 356 18.86 10.36 24.46
N HIS A 357 18.63 10.36 25.77
CA HIS A 357 17.65 9.46 26.39
C HIS A 357 16.23 9.75 25.95
N GLY A 358 15.84 11.02 25.82
CA GLY A 358 14.50 11.36 25.33
C GLY A 358 14.29 10.97 23.85
N PHE A 359 15.33 11.13 23.01
CA PHE A 359 15.28 10.64 21.63
C PHE A 359 15.15 9.11 21.56
N ARG A 360 15.87 8.35 22.40
CA ARG A 360 15.72 6.88 22.48
C ARG A 360 14.31 6.48 22.92
N TRP A 361 13.78 7.15 23.94
CA TRP A 361 12.43 6.87 24.42
C TRP A 361 11.37 7.12 23.34
N GLU A 362 11.45 8.24 22.62
CA GLU A 362 10.54 8.51 21.50
C GLU A 362 10.71 7.50 20.37
N ALA A 363 11.95 7.10 20.04
CA ALA A 363 12.21 6.07 19.03
C ALA A 363 11.60 4.71 19.42
N ALA A 364 11.74 4.31 20.68
CA ALA A 364 11.10 3.12 21.22
C ALA A 364 9.57 3.21 21.16
N ASN A 365 8.98 4.35 21.55
CA ASN A 365 7.54 4.56 21.46
C ASN A 365 7.02 4.48 20.02
N ILE A 366 7.73 5.08 19.06
CA ILE A 366 7.38 5.00 17.63
C ILE A 366 7.52 3.58 17.11
N SER A 367 8.58 2.84 17.48
CA SER A 367 8.72 1.43 17.11
C SER A 367 7.55 0.60 17.65
N TYR A 368 7.15 0.81 18.90
CA TYR A 368 6.02 0.11 19.50
C TYR A 368 4.70 0.39 18.77
N GLN A 369 4.45 1.65 18.38
CA GLN A 369 3.26 2.00 17.58
C GLN A 369 3.30 1.36 16.19
N LEU A 370 4.46 1.36 15.53
CA LEU A 370 4.61 0.74 14.21
C LEU A 370 4.38 -0.77 14.24
N ILE A 371 4.92 -1.43 15.26
CA ILE A 371 4.77 -2.87 15.47
C ILE A 371 3.30 -3.24 15.70
N ASN A 372 2.59 -2.45 16.53
CA ASN A 372 1.17 -2.66 16.81
C ASN A 372 0.24 -2.23 15.67
N SER A 373 0.73 -1.47 14.70
CA SER A 373 -0.03 -1.11 13.50
C SER A 373 -0.05 -2.20 12.43
N GLY A 374 0.70 -3.29 12.63
CA GLY A 374 0.71 -4.45 11.75
C GLY A 374 -0.64 -5.17 11.69
N PRO A 375 -0.87 -5.99 10.63
CA PRO A 375 -2.08 -6.78 10.50
C PRO A 375 -2.25 -7.75 11.68
N SER A 376 -3.50 -7.90 12.15
CA SER A 376 -3.84 -8.81 13.25
C SER A 376 -3.53 -10.26 12.87
N GLY A 377 -2.87 -11.00 13.76
CA GLY A 377 -2.54 -12.42 13.58
C GLY A 377 -1.13 -12.68 13.04
N VAL A 378 -0.40 -11.65 12.62
CA VAL A 378 1.02 -11.76 12.29
C VAL A 378 1.86 -11.52 13.54
N ASP A 379 2.84 -12.39 13.79
CA ASP A 379 3.78 -12.17 14.89
C ASP A 379 4.54 -10.84 14.65
N PRO A 380 4.60 -9.93 15.64
CA PRO A 380 5.13 -8.60 15.39
C PRO A 380 6.62 -8.62 15.02
N THR A 381 7.36 -9.65 15.41
CA THR A 381 8.79 -9.77 15.06
C THR A 381 8.97 -10.23 13.63
N GLN A 382 8.14 -11.17 13.16
CA GLN A 382 8.06 -11.54 11.75
C GLN A 382 7.68 -10.34 10.89
N PHE A 383 6.69 -9.55 11.32
CA PHE A 383 6.29 -8.33 10.63
C PHE A 383 7.47 -7.37 10.43
N VAL A 384 8.24 -7.08 11.48
CA VAL A 384 9.43 -6.21 11.37
C VAL A 384 10.51 -6.84 10.48
N ALA A 385 10.79 -8.13 10.64
CA ALA A 385 11.77 -8.85 9.82
C ALA A 385 11.44 -8.73 8.32
N HIS A 386 10.17 -8.88 7.96
CA HIS A 386 9.68 -8.70 6.60
C HIS A 386 9.74 -7.23 6.12
N MET A 387 9.47 -6.25 6.99
CA MET A 387 9.60 -4.83 6.62
C MET A 387 11.05 -4.43 6.33
N VAL A 388 11.99 -5.01 7.06
CA VAL A 388 13.44 -4.80 6.88
C VAL A 388 14.01 -5.70 5.77
N TYR A 389 13.30 -6.74 5.33
CA TYR A 389 13.76 -7.72 4.34
C TYR A 389 14.26 -7.10 3.03
N GLY A 390 15.45 -7.50 2.57
CA GLY A 390 16.09 -6.96 1.37
C GLY A 390 16.89 -5.67 1.60
N TRP A 391 16.88 -5.13 2.82
CA TRP A 391 17.96 -4.25 3.25
C TRP A 391 19.19 -5.13 3.46
N ALA A 392 20.32 -4.73 2.90
CA ALA A 392 21.54 -5.50 3.00
C ALA A 392 22.07 -5.45 4.45
N VAL A 393 21.52 -6.31 5.32
CA VAL A 393 22.11 -6.68 6.62
C VAL A 393 23.34 -7.61 6.40
N LYS A 394 23.70 -7.85 5.13
CA LYS A 394 24.66 -8.83 4.61
C LYS A 394 26.14 -8.64 5.01
N GLU A 395 26.49 -7.66 5.82
CA GLU A 395 27.89 -7.47 6.27
C GLU A 395 28.09 -7.58 7.79
N TYR A 396 27.06 -8.00 8.55
CA TYR A 396 27.14 -8.08 10.01
C TYR A 396 27.74 -9.37 10.57
N GLU A 397 28.01 -10.35 9.71
CA GLU A 397 28.49 -11.68 10.10
C GLU A 397 29.98 -11.68 10.51
N VAL A 398 30.77 -10.70 10.06
CA VAL A 398 32.24 -10.78 10.13
C VAL A 398 32.86 -10.11 11.36
N ASP A 399 32.28 -9.02 11.89
CA ASP A 399 32.90 -8.25 12.99
C ASP A 399 32.36 -8.56 14.39
N LEU A 400 31.19 -9.19 14.50
CA LEU A 400 30.58 -9.57 15.78
C LEU A 400 30.77 -11.06 16.13
N GLY A 401 31.43 -11.84 15.27
CA GLY A 401 31.72 -13.25 15.52
C GLY A 401 30.50 -14.17 15.44
N PHE A 402 29.38 -13.71 14.84
CA PHE A 402 28.22 -14.54 14.56
C PHE A 402 28.49 -15.35 13.29
N GLN A 403 28.84 -16.63 13.43
CA GLN A 403 28.82 -17.56 12.31
C GLN A 403 27.39 -18.09 12.15
N GLY A 404 26.70 -17.74 11.06
CA GLY A 404 25.64 -18.55 10.46
C GLY A 404 24.26 -18.60 11.11
N ASP A 405 24.04 -18.09 12.33
CA ASP A 405 22.73 -18.16 12.98
C ASP A 405 21.90 -16.89 12.79
N GLN A 406 20.62 -17.11 12.44
CA GLN A 406 19.59 -16.11 12.15
C GLN A 406 19.61 -14.95 13.17
N LEU A 407 19.43 -13.70 12.70
CA LEU A 407 19.23 -12.55 13.59
C LEU A 407 18.12 -12.87 14.58
N THR A 408 18.40 -12.75 15.88
CA THR A 408 17.36 -12.94 16.89
C THR A 408 16.32 -11.83 16.77
N ASN A 409 15.05 -12.14 17.08
CA ASN A 409 13.96 -11.17 17.04
C ASN A 409 14.27 -9.90 17.85
N GLU A 410 15.01 -10.02 18.95
CA GLU A 410 15.44 -8.88 19.76
C GLU A 410 16.42 -7.96 19.00
N GLN A 411 17.35 -8.51 18.22
CA GLN A 411 18.30 -7.74 17.42
C GLN A 411 17.59 -6.98 16.30
N ILE A 412 16.57 -7.56 15.69
CA ILE A 412 15.75 -6.91 14.66
C ILE A 412 15.01 -5.70 15.23
N LEU A 413 14.44 -5.84 16.43
CA LEU A 413 13.76 -4.74 17.13
C LEU A 413 14.73 -3.63 17.51
N LYS A 414 15.92 -3.97 18.03
CA LYS A 414 16.97 -2.99 18.34
C LYS A 414 17.47 -2.27 17.09
N PHE A 415 17.59 -2.97 15.97
CA PHE A 415 17.92 -2.38 14.68
C PHE A 415 16.85 -1.37 14.26
N LEU A 416 15.57 -1.73 14.37
CA LEU A 416 14.46 -0.85 14.03
C LEU A 416 14.44 0.42 14.91
N GLU A 417 14.58 0.26 16.23
CA GLU A 417 14.63 1.38 17.18
C GLU A 417 15.79 2.31 16.85
N SER A 418 16.98 1.74 16.60
CA SER A 418 18.15 2.49 16.18
C SER A 418 17.90 3.23 14.86
N TYR A 419 17.32 2.57 13.88
CA TYR A 419 17.03 3.18 12.59
C TYR A 419 16.05 4.35 12.72
N ILE A 420 15.00 4.20 13.53
CA ILE A 420 14.07 5.28 13.87
C ILE A 420 14.80 6.43 14.57
N LEU A 421 15.66 6.12 15.54
CA LEU A 421 16.45 7.11 16.27
C LEU A 421 17.29 8.00 15.35
N VAL A 422 17.94 7.41 14.33
CA VAL A 422 18.73 8.18 13.33
C VAL A 422 17.84 9.15 12.57
N HIS A 423 16.70 8.69 12.06
CA HIS A 423 15.79 9.54 11.27
C HIS A 423 15.14 10.62 12.13
N LEU A 424 14.71 10.27 13.34
CA LEU A 424 14.19 11.19 14.34
C LEU A 424 15.19 12.31 14.62
N PHE A 425 16.45 11.95 14.94
CA PHE A 425 17.51 12.92 15.23
C PHE A 425 17.84 13.79 14.01
N LYS A 426 17.94 13.18 12.81
CA LYS A 426 18.20 13.89 11.55
C LYS A 426 17.09 14.88 11.21
N ASN A 427 15.83 14.51 11.41
CA ASN A 427 14.68 15.35 11.14
C ASN A 427 14.66 16.55 12.08
N GLU A 428 14.91 16.34 13.36
CA GLU A 428 14.98 17.43 14.34
C GLU A 428 16.18 18.34 14.09
N LEU A 429 17.35 17.81 13.69
CA LEU A 429 18.51 18.63 13.29
C LEU A 429 18.24 19.50 12.06
N ARG A 430 17.35 19.08 11.16
CA ARG A 430 16.95 19.89 9.99
C ARG A 430 16.00 21.02 10.36
N ILE A 431 15.19 20.83 11.40
CA ILE A 431 14.24 21.82 11.90
C ILE A 431 14.95 22.80 12.84
N ALA A 432 15.97 22.33 13.57
CA ALA A 432 16.75 23.15 14.47
C ALA A 432 17.46 24.28 13.69
N PRO A 433 17.44 25.52 14.21
CA PRO A 433 18.09 26.65 13.55
C PRO A 433 19.58 26.40 13.39
N GLN A 434 20.07 26.39 12.15
CA GLN A 434 21.50 26.26 11.86
C GLN A 434 22.16 27.64 11.98
N ASN A 435 22.90 27.85 13.06
CA ASN A 435 23.71 29.02 13.38
C ASN A 435 22.97 30.34 13.70
N PRO A 436 23.05 30.83 14.96
CA PRO A 436 22.71 32.20 15.29
C PRO A 436 23.78 33.24 14.86
N ALA A 437 24.91 32.79 14.29
CA ALA A 437 26.16 33.57 14.23
C ALA A 437 26.26 34.61 13.10
N GLU A 438 25.46 34.55 12.03
CA GLU A 438 25.77 35.36 10.83
C GLU A 438 25.03 36.70 10.68
N LYS A 439 24.09 37.05 11.57
CA LYS A 439 23.61 38.42 11.78
C LYS A 439 22.69 38.47 13.01
N PRO A 440 22.65 39.57 13.77
CA PRO A 440 21.56 39.86 14.71
C PRO A 440 20.29 40.15 13.90
N VAL A 441 19.75 39.12 13.26
CA VAL A 441 18.43 39.10 12.67
C VAL A 441 17.44 39.28 13.83
N LEU A 442 16.58 40.29 13.74
CA LEU A 442 15.56 40.54 14.76
C LEU A 442 14.80 39.22 15.02
N ALA A 443 14.44 38.96 16.28
CA ALA A 443 13.73 37.72 16.66
C ALA A 443 12.48 37.46 15.80
N SER A 444 11.83 38.53 15.30
CA SER A 444 10.70 38.44 14.37
C SER A 444 11.08 37.85 13.00
N GLU A 445 12.24 38.19 12.45
CA GLU A 445 12.66 37.76 11.11
C GLU A 445 13.15 36.30 11.11
N ARG A 446 13.78 35.84 12.22
CA ARG A 446 14.06 34.40 12.42
C ARG A 446 12.79 33.56 12.49
N MET A 447 11.75 34.08 13.14
CA MET A 447 10.47 33.39 13.23
C MET A 447 9.80 33.30 11.85
N VAL A 448 9.83 34.38 11.07
CA VAL A 448 9.31 34.39 9.69
C VAL A 448 10.05 33.38 8.82
N GLN A 449 11.39 33.41 8.82
CA GLN A 449 12.18 32.49 8.01
C GLN A 449 11.97 31.03 8.41
N SER A 450 11.89 30.74 9.72
CA SER A 450 11.57 29.40 10.20
C SER A 450 10.17 28.95 9.78
N THR A 451 9.17 29.85 9.79
CA THR A 451 7.84 29.52 9.29
C THR A 451 7.79 29.34 7.79
N GLU A 452 8.57 30.10 7.01
CA GLU A 452 8.67 29.97 5.56
C GLU A 452 9.35 28.66 5.18
N ASP A 453 10.46 28.28 5.83
CA ASP A 453 11.13 26.99 5.61
C ASP A 453 10.22 25.82 6.02
N PHE A 454 9.50 25.95 7.14
CA PHE A 454 8.52 24.96 7.56
C PHE A 454 7.36 24.85 6.56
N GLN A 455 6.88 25.96 6.02
CA GLN A 455 5.86 25.99 4.97
C GLN A 455 6.39 25.45 3.64
N ALA A 456 7.65 25.67 3.28
CA ALA A 456 8.25 25.13 2.06
C ALA A 456 8.37 23.60 2.14
N VAL A 457 8.87 23.09 3.27
CA VAL A 457 9.01 21.65 3.50
C VAL A 457 7.64 20.97 3.59
N ASN A 458 6.70 21.54 4.35
CA ASN A 458 5.36 20.96 4.46
C ASN A 458 4.51 21.19 3.20
N GLY A 459 4.75 22.25 2.44
CA GLY A 459 4.06 22.57 1.20
C GLY A 459 4.42 21.60 0.08
N GLN A 460 5.68 21.17 0.01
CA GLN A 460 6.06 20.07 -0.88
C GLN A 460 5.36 18.77 -0.46
N LYS A 461 5.33 18.45 0.85
CA LYS A 461 4.59 17.29 1.36
C LYS A 461 3.09 17.36 1.05
N SER A 462 2.48 18.53 1.10
CA SER A 462 1.05 18.70 0.79
C SER A 462 0.74 18.41 -0.68
N LYS A 463 1.60 18.82 -1.62
CA LYS A 463 1.39 18.54 -3.06
C LYS A 463 1.55 17.06 -3.38
N PHE A 464 2.57 16.42 -2.82
CA PHE A 464 2.72 14.96 -2.94
C PHE A 464 1.60 14.22 -2.20
N GLY A 465 1.13 14.77 -1.08
CA GLY A 465 0.00 14.25 -0.33
C GLY A 465 -1.29 14.25 -1.13
N GLU A 466 -1.61 15.32 -1.85
CA GLU A 466 -2.79 15.38 -2.72
C GLU A 466 -2.71 14.37 -3.87
N LEU A 467 -1.55 14.30 -4.55
CA LEU A 467 -1.35 13.31 -5.61
C LEU A 467 -1.42 11.86 -5.08
N HIS A 468 -0.89 11.63 -3.87
CA HIS A 468 -0.93 10.33 -3.20
C HIS A 468 -2.33 9.95 -2.73
N VAL A 469 -3.10 10.91 -2.23
CA VAL A 469 -4.52 10.69 -1.91
C VAL A 469 -5.30 10.41 -3.18
N TRP A 470 -5.05 11.15 -4.26
CA TRP A 470 -5.68 10.92 -5.54
C TRP A 470 -5.34 9.53 -6.08
N SER A 471 -4.07 9.13 -6.09
CA SER A 471 -3.65 7.80 -6.55
C SER A 471 -4.26 6.67 -5.72
N ARG A 472 -4.46 6.88 -4.41
CA ARG A 472 -5.21 5.94 -3.55
C ARG A 472 -6.71 5.90 -3.83
N MET A 473 -7.29 6.98 -4.35
CA MET A 473 -8.71 7.02 -4.73
C MET A 473 -8.98 6.44 -6.13
N VAL A 474 -7.98 6.40 -7.03
CA VAL A 474 -8.20 5.91 -8.39
C VAL A 474 -8.74 4.46 -8.43
N PRO A 475 -8.28 3.48 -7.61
CA PRO A 475 -8.86 2.13 -7.61
C PRO A 475 -10.34 2.11 -7.22
N TYR A 476 -10.74 3.03 -6.34
CA TYR A 476 -12.14 3.21 -5.98
C TYR A 476 -12.96 3.75 -7.17
N PHE A 477 -12.46 4.75 -7.89
CA PHE A 477 -13.10 5.25 -9.11
C PHE A 477 -13.15 4.18 -10.22
N GLN A 478 -12.10 3.40 -10.38
CA GLN A 478 -12.06 2.27 -11.32
C GLN A 478 -13.17 1.27 -10.99
N GLY A 479 -13.28 0.85 -9.72
CA GLY A 479 -14.33 -0.05 -9.28
C GLY A 479 -15.73 0.53 -9.48
N GLN A 480 -15.95 1.82 -9.21
CA GLN A 480 -17.22 2.49 -9.50
C GLN A 480 -17.56 2.50 -10.99
N LEU A 481 -16.58 2.76 -11.86
CA LEU A 481 -16.79 2.74 -13.30
C LEU A 481 -17.09 1.33 -13.80
N LEU A 482 -16.38 0.30 -13.30
CA LEU A 482 -16.67 -1.10 -13.60
C LEU A 482 -18.08 -1.48 -13.16
N TYR A 483 -18.49 -1.06 -11.96
CA TYR A 483 -19.85 -1.25 -11.45
C TYR A 483 -20.89 -0.63 -12.40
N PHE A 484 -20.74 0.64 -12.78
CA PHE A 484 -21.68 1.31 -13.68
C PHE A 484 -21.68 0.72 -15.08
N LEU A 485 -20.52 0.29 -15.59
CA LEU A 485 -20.42 -0.34 -16.91
C LEU A 485 -21.08 -1.72 -16.93
N ALA A 486 -20.93 -2.51 -15.87
CA ALA A 486 -21.59 -3.82 -15.72
C ALA A 486 -23.11 -3.64 -15.65
N LEU A 487 -23.57 -2.65 -14.88
CA LEU A 487 -24.98 -2.26 -14.82
C LEU A 487 -25.50 -1.75 -16.18
N ALA A 488 -24.67 -1.07 -16.96
CA ALA A 488 -25.02 -0.55 -18.28
C ALA A 488 -25.06 -1.63 -19.37
N TYR A 489 -24.47 -2.81 -19.13
CA TYR A 489 -24.34 -3.88 -20.14
C TYR A 489 -25.67 -4.27 -20.81
N PRO A 490 -26.78 -4.53 -20.08
CA PRO A 490 -28.02 -4.93 -20.73
C PRO A 490 -28.60 -3.83 -21.64
N PHE A 491 -28.39 -2.56 -21.29
CA PHE A 491 -28.79 -1.43 -22.14
C PHE A 491 -27.92 -1.33 -23.39
N ALA A 492 -26.60 -1.55 -23.26
CA ALA A 492 -25.70 -1.61 -24.40
C ALA A 492 -26.11 -2.75 -25.37
N CYS A 493 -26.55 -3.89 -24.84
CA CYS A 493 -27.09 -4.99 -25.65
C CYS A 493 -28.37 -4.58 -26.40
N MET A 494 -29.28 -3.85 -25.76
CA MET A 494 -30.49 -3.35 -26.44
C MET A 494 -30.16 -2.41 -27.60
N LEU A 495 -29.10 -1.60 -27.49
CA LEU A 495 -28.68 -0.69 -28.57
C LEU A 495 -28.21 -1.41 -29.83
N ILE A 496 -27.78 -2.67 -29.74
CA ILE A 496 -27.42 -3.49 -30.92
C ILE A 496 -28.64 -3.74 -31.80
N VAL A 497 -29.84 -3.83 -31.22
CA VAL A 497 -31.08 -4.07 -31.97
C VAL A 497 -31.46 -2.87 -32.83
N VAL A 498 -31.03 -1.66 -32.43
CA VAL A 498 -31.35 -0.43 -33.16
C VAL A 498 -30.38 -0.28 -34.35
N PRO A 499 -30.89 -0.24 -35.59
CA PRO A 499 -30.04 -0.13 -36.78
C PRO A 499 -29.22 1.16 -36.75
N GLY A 500 -27.92 1.04 -37.00
CA GLY A 500 -26.98 2.17 -36.98
C GLY A 500 -26.41 2.52 -35.60
N MET A 501 -26.89 1.91 -34.51
CA MET A 501 -26.38 2.15 -33.14
C MET A 501 -25.39 1.09 -32.63
N HIS A 502 -25.04 0.08 -33.43
CA HIS A 502 -24.02 -0.93 -33.08
C HIS A 502 -22.65 -0.32 -32.70
N THR A 503 -22.32 0.86 -33.21
CA THR A 503 -21.10 1.60 -32.83
C THR A 503 -21.08 1.95 -31.35
N MET A 504 -22.23 2.20 -30.72
CA MET A 504 -22.34 2.47 -29.28
C MET A 504 -21.99 1.24 -28.44
N PHE A 505 -22.31 0.04 -28.91
CA PHE A 505 -21.91 -1.20 -28.22
C PHE A 505 -20.39 -1.38 -28.25
N PHE A 506 -19.75 -1.17 -29.40
CA PHE A 506 -18.29 -1.19 -29.49
C PHE A 506 -17.64 -0.07 -28.68
N GLN A 507 -18.27 1.09 -28.60
CA GLN A 507 -17.82 2.18 -27.74
C GLN A 507 -17.92 1.79 -26.25
N TRP A 508 -18.99 1.10 -25.83
CA TRP A 508 -19.09 0.53 -24.48
C TRP A 508 -17.96 -0.47 -24.20
N MET A 509 -17.66 -1.38 -25.14
CA MET A 509 -16.52 -2.30 -25.00
C MET A 509 -15.18 -1.55 -24.91
N GLN A 510 -15.00 -0.49 -25.70
CA GLN A 510 -13.80 0.35 -25.64
C GLN A 510 -13.67 1.05 -24.28
N PHE A 511 -14.77 1.52 -23.70
CA PHE A 511 -14.77 2.07 -22.34
C PHE A 511 -14.40 1.01 -21.31
N TRP A 512 -14.91 -0.23 -21.43
CA TRP A 512 -14.52 -1.34 -20.55
C TRP A 512 -13.01 -1.60 -20.58
N ILE A 513 -12.45 -1.74 -21.80
CA ILE A 513 -11.01 -1.91 -22.01
C ILE A 513 -10.23 -0.74 -21.41
N TRP A 514 -10.69 0.49 -21.63
CA TRP A 514 -10.03 1.68 -21.12
C TRP A 514 -9.97 1.70 -19.58
N VAL A 515 -11.07 1.35 -18.90
CA VAL A 515 -11.10 1.27 -17.43
C VAL A 515 -10.20 0.14 -16.92
N LYS A 516 -10.23 -1.04 -17.55
CA LYS A 516 -9.36 -2.17 -17.17
C LYS A 516 -7.87 -1.87 -17.40
N LEU A 517 -7.53 -1.09 -18.43
CA LEU A 517 -6.15 -0.63 -18.66
C LEU A 517 -5.60 0.26 -17.53
N TRP A 518 -6.43 0.76 -16.61
CA TRP A 518 -5.94 1.50 -15.44
C TRP A 518 -5.10 0.60 -14.52
N ASP A 519 -5.40 -0.70 -14.43
CA ASP A 519 -4.58 -1.68 -13.69
C ASP A 519 -3.13 -1.70 -14.22
N LEU A 520 -2.97 -1.66 -15.55
CA LEU A 520 -1.65 -1.55 -16.19
C LEU A 520 -0.97 -0.21 -15.85
N GLY A 521 -1.74 0.87 -15.81
CA GLY A 521 -1.25 2.20 -15.41
C GLY A 521 -0.71 2.22 -13.98
N PHE A 522 -1.41 1.57 -13.04
CA PHE A 522 -0.96 1.44 -11.65
C PHE A 522 0.29 0.59 -11.53
N ALA A 523 0.31 -0.55 -12.21
CA ALA A 523 1.46 -1.42 -12.29
C ALA A 523 2.70 -0.61 -12.75
N LEU A 524 2.56 0.16 -13.82
CA LEU A 524 3.62 1.00 -14.37
C LEU A 524 4.04 2.13 -13.40
N ALA A 525 3.08 2.78 -12.72
CA ALA A 525 3.38 3.80 -11.70
C ALA A 525 4.18 3.22 -10.53
N MET A 526 3.81 2.04 -10.03
CA MET A 526 4.55 1.32 -8.99
C MET A 526 5.96 0.95 -9.46
N MET A 527 6.12 0.55 -10.72
CA MET A 527 7.44 0.27 -11.29
C MET A 527 8.32 1.53 -11.34
N ILE A 528 7.76 2.65 -11.82
CA ILE A 528 8.47 3.92 -11.89
C ILE A 528 8.87 4.38 -10.49
N GLU A 529 7.98 4.27 -9.51
CA GLU A 529 8.28 4.62 -8.12
C GLU A 529 9.47 3.80 -7.59
N ARG A 530 9.42 2.47 -7.74
CA ARG A 530 10.53 1.56 -7.35
C ARG A 530 11.84 1.98 -8.04
N THR A 531 11.78 2.34 -9.32
CA THR A 531 12.96 2.75 -10.11
C THR A 531 13.52 4.11 -9.67
N ILE A 532 12.65 5.09 -9.40
CA ILE A 532 13.06 6.42 -8.90
C ILE A 532 13.78 6.27 -7.56
N TRP A 533 13.27 5.44 -6.65
CA TRP A 533 13.91 5.20 -5.36
C TRP A 533 15.27 4.52 -5.52
N ALA A 534 15.36 3.48 -6.34
CA ALA A 534 16.64 2.82 -6.63
C ALA A 534 17.68 3.80 -7.17
N MET A 535 17.29 4.69 -8.09
CA MET A 535 18.18 5.74 -8.62
C MET A 535 18.55 6.79 -7.57
N THR A 536 17.60 7.19 -6.73
CA THR A 536 17.82 8.22 -5.71
C THR A 536 18.82 7.74 -4.66
N VAL A 537 18.70 6.48 -4.22
CA VAL A 537 19.67 5.86 -3.30
C VAL A 537 21.08 5.82 -3.92
N ASN A 538 21.20 5.43 -5.19
CA ASN A 538 22.50 5.36 -5.88
C ASN A 538 23.17 6.72 -6.10
N LYS A 539 22.40 7.78 -6.37
CA LYS A 539 22.97 9.14 -6.53
C LYS A 539 23.59 9.63 -5.22
N PHE A 540 22.95 9.36 -4.09
CA PHE A 540 23.52 9.71 -2.79
C PHE A 540 24.81 8.92 -2.51
N ALA A 541 24.84 7.62 -2.82
CA ALA A 541 26.05 6.80 -2.67
C ALA A 541 27.22 7.26 -3.57
N ASN A 542 26.94 7.57 -4.85
CA ASN A 542 27.99 7.99 -5.80
C ASN A 542 28.52 9.41 -5.55
N GLN A 543 27.66 10.32 -5.11
CA GLN A 543 28.10 11.67 -4.72
C GLN A 543 29.01 11.61 -3.48
N GLU A 544 28.80 10.62 -2.62
CA GLU A 544 29.64 10.38 -1.44
C GLU A 544 31.00 9.76 -1.81
N ALA A 545 31.02 8.80 -2.76
CA ALA A 545 32.26 8.25 -3.30
C ALA A 545 33.14 9.32 -4.00
N ASN A 546 32.53 10.21 -4.79
CA ASN A 546 33.27 11.29 -5.47
C ASN A 546 33.75 12.41 -4.53
N ASN A 547 33.21 12.52 -3.32
CA ASN A 547 33.67 13.49 -2.31
C ASN A 547 34.72 12.92 -1.35
N THR A 548 35.01 11.62 -1.44
CA THR A 548 36.01 10.91 -0.61
C THR A 548 37.33 10.64 -1.34
N LEU A 549 37.32 10.66 -2.68
CA LEU A 549 38.49 10.84 -3.54
C LEU A 549 38.86 12.33 -3.64
#